data_AF-A0A803Y753-F1
#
_entry.id   AF-A0A803Y753-F1
#
_cell.length_a   1.000
_cell.length_b   1.000
_cell.length_c   1.000
_cell.angle_alpha   90.00
_cell.angle_beta   90.00
_cell.angle_gamma   90.00
#
_symmetry.space_group_name_H-M   'P 1'
#
loop_
_entity.id
_entity.type
_entity.pdbx_description
1 polymer ?
#
loop_
_entity_poly.entity_id
_entity_poly.type
_entity_poly.pdbx_seq_one_letter_code
_entity_poly.pdbx_strand_id
1 'polypeptide(L)'
;VCWDRRNSKLIESTPKMLFVQLPVVHIFAVNTTGPKDPKLYVCPVYKKPSRTDLNYITVIYLRTVVPPDHWILRGVALLCDIK
;
A
#
# COMPACT_ATOMS: atom_id res chain seq x y z
N VAL A 1 3.45 -8.73 3.18
CA VAL A 1 4.06 -7.79 2.20
C VAL A 1 5.16 -7.00 2.87
N CYS A 2 6.23 -6.64 2.16
CA CYS A 2 7.34 -5.83 2.67
C CYS A 2 7.64 -4.67 1.71
N TRP A 3 8.17 -3.58 2.26
CA TRP A 3 8.64 -2.43 1.48
C TRP A 3 10.16 -2.47 1.32
N ASP A 4 10.61 -2.57 0.08
CA ASP A 4 12.01 -2.44 -0.25
C ASP A 4 12.40 -0.96 -0.24
N ARG A 5 13.10 -0.54 0.82
CA ARG A 5 13.55 0.85 1.00
C ARG A 5 14.58 1.28 -0.05
N ARG A 6 15.37 0.36 -0.60
CA ARG A 6 16.41 0.70 -1.59
C ARG A 6 15.81 0.98 -2.96
N ASN A 7 14.80 0.18 -3.33
CA ASN A 7 14.18 0.27 -4.65
C ASN A 7 12.81 0.97 -4.65
N SER A 8 12.33 1.41 -3.48
CA SER A 8 11.04 2.08 -3.28
C SER A 8 9.88 1.34 -3.93
N LYS A 9 9.76 0.04 -3.62
CA LYS A 9 8.76 -0.85 -4.22
C LYS A 9 8.28 -1.93 -3.25
N LEU A 10 7.09 -2.45 -3.52
CA LEU A 10 6.53 -3.60 -2.81
C LEU A 10 7.21 -4.89 -3.25
N ILE A 11 7.52 -5.71 -2.25
CA ILE A 11 8.07 -7.05 -2.39
C ILE A 11 7.36 -8.02 -1.45
N GLU A 12 7.57 -9.30 -1.65
CA GLU A 12 7.11 -10.31 -0.70
C GLU A 12 7.76 -10.13 0.66
N SER A 13 6.98 -10.38 1.72
CA SER A 13 7.53 -10.42 3.08
C SER A 13 8.25 -11.74 3.32
N THR A 14 9.22 -11.70 4.23
CA THR A 14 9.77 -12.92 4.82
C THR A 14 8.66 -13.75 5.48
N PRO A 15 8.76 -15.09 5.46
CA PRO A 15 7.79 -15.96 6.10
C PRO A 15 7.59 -15.57 7.58
N LYS A 16 6.34 -15.68 8.06
CA LYS A 16 5.91 -15.38 9.44
C LYS A 16 5.96 -13.90 9.87
N MET A 17 6.27 -12.97 8.96
CA MET A 17 6.11 -11.52 9.20
C MET A 17 4.72 -11.06 8.74
N LEU A 18 3.82 -10.80 9.69
CA LEU A 18 2.46 -10.35 9.41
C LEU A 18 2.39 -8.87 9.03
N PHE A 19 3.24 -8.05 9.66
CA PHE A 19 3.28 -6.60 9.45
C PHE A 19 4.73 -6.15 9.24
N VAL A 20 4.92 -5.17 8.37
CA VAL A 20 6.21 -4.52 8.15
C VAL A 20 5.99 -3.03 8.22
N GLN A 21 6.82 -2.34 9.01
CA GLN A 21 6.76 -0.90 9.13
C GLN A 21 7.22 -0.23 7.83
N LEU A 22 6.35 0.60 7.26
CA LEU A 22 6.69 1.48 6.15
C LEU A 22 7.56 2.66 6.60
N PRO A 23 8.40 3.22 5.71
CA PRO A 23 8.99 4.52 5.94
C PRO A 23 7.90 5.60 6.04
N VAL A 24 8.27 6.77 6.57
CA VAL A 24 7.37 7.92 6.61
C VAL A 24 6.96 8.30 5.19
N VAL A 25 5.65 8.37 4.96
CA VAL A 25 5.06 8.75 3.67
C VAL A 25 4.55 10.18 3.79
N HIS A 26 5.07 11.08 2.96
CA HIS A 26 4.53 12.43 2.83
C HIS A 26 3.43 12.45 1.78
N ILE A 27 2.24 12.88 2.19
CA ILE A 27 1.05 12.97 1.32
C ILE A 27 0.68 14.44 1.21
N PHE A 28 0.49 14.91 -0.02
CA PHE A 28 0.06 16.27 -0.33
C PHE A 28 -0.98 16.23 -1.45
N ALA A 29 -1.88 17.21 -1.46
CA ALA A 29 -2.87 17.34 -2.51
C ALA A 29 -2.20 17.78 -3.81
N VAL A 30 -2.49 17.07 -4.90
CA VAL A 30 -2.02 17.42 -6.25
C VAL A 30 -3.20 17.44 -7.20
N ASN A 31 -3.32 18.52 -7.97
CA ASN A 31 -4.27 18.61 -9.07
C ASN A 31 -3.65 17.99 -10.32
N THR A 32 -3.46 16.67 -10.30
CA THR A 32 -2.98 15.94 -11.49
C THR A 32 -4.18 15.43 -12.27
N THR A 33 -4.44 16.01 -13.45
CA THR A 33 -5.52 15.59 -14.35
C THR A 33 -5.14 14.41 -15.27
N GLY A 34 -3.85 14.06 -15.31
CA GLY A 34 -3.35 12.95 -16.13
C GLY A 34 -3.63 11.57 -15.51
N PRO A 35 -3.81 10.53 -16.34
CA PRO A 35 -4.00 9.16 -15.88
C PRO A 35 -2.78 8.68 -15.09
N LYS A 36 -3.03 7.91 -14.02
CA LYS A 36 -1.97 7.27 -13.23
C LYS A 36 -1.47 6.03 -13.97
N ASP A 37 -0.19 5.70 -13.81
CA ASP A 37 0.40 4.52 -14.46
C ASP A 37 -0.34 3.25 -13.98
N PRO A 38 -0.93 2.46 -14.90
CA PRO A 38 -1.68 1.26 -14.55
C PRO A 38 -0.82 0.16 -13.90
N LYS A 39 0.52 0.27 -13.98
CA LYS A 39 1.45 -0.65 -13.29
C LYS A 39 1.58 -0.35 -11.80
N LEU A 40 1.08 0.79 -11.33
CA LEU A 40 1.09 1.13 -9.91
C LEU A 40 -0.02 0.36 -9.19
N TYR A 41 0.34 -0.22 -8.06
CA TYR A 41 -0.63 -0.82 -7.18
C TYR A 41 -1.36 0.27 -6.39
N VAL A 42 -2.69 0.32 -6.56
CA VAL A 42 -3.58 1.21 -5.80
C VAL A 42 -3.84 0.57 -4.44
N CYS A 43 -3.00 0.92 -3.47
CA CYS A 43 -3.02 0.32 -2.15
C CYS A 43 -3.99 1.06 -1.22
N PRO A 44 -5.03 0.41 -0.67
CA PRO A 44 -5.93 1.05 0.27
C PRO A 44 -5.25 1.25 1.64
N VAL A 45 -5.56 2.36 2.29
CA VAL A 45 -5.04 2.74 3.60
C VAL A 45 -6.19 2.77 4.59
N TYR A 46 -6.05 2.01 5.67
CA TYR A 46 -7.01 1.96 6.77
C TYR A 46 -6.39 2.44 8.07
N LYS A 47 -7.22 3.01 8.94
CA LYS A 47 -6.81 3.42 10.30
C LYS A 47 -6.44 2.23 11.18
N LYS A 48 -7.19 1.13 11.05
CA LYS A 48 -7.16 -0.05 11.93
C LYS A 48 -7.13 -1.35 11.12
N PRO A 49 -6.71 -2.49 11.72
CA PRO A 49 -6.72 -3.79 11.03
C PRO A 49 -8.12 -4.26 10.60
N SER A 50 -9.17 -3.78 11.28
CA SER A 50 -10.56 -4.00 10.86
C SER A 50 -10.88 -3.15 9.63
N ARG A 51 -10.77 -3.76 8.45
CA ARG A 51 -10.92 -3.10 7.14
C ARG A 51 -12.38 -2.95 6.74
N THR A 52 -13.05 -2.03 7.42
CA THR A 52 -14.42 -1.59 7.11
C THR A 52 -14.40 -0.16 6.58
N ASP A 53 -15.49 0.29 5.98
CA ASP A 53 -15.60 1.66 5.44
C ASP A 53 -15.38 2.73 6.51
N LEU A 54 -15.74 2.44 7.76
CA LEU A 54 -15.51 3.33 8.90
C LEU A 54 -14.01 3.58 9.20
N ASN A 55 -13.14 2.66 8.79
CA ASN A 55 -11.70 2.75 8.99
C ASN A 55 -10.96 3.11 7.70
N TYR A 56 -11.63 3.24 6.57
CA TYR A 56 -11.01 3.60 5.30
C TYR A 56 -10.59 5.08 5.31
N ILE A 57 -9.36 5.36 4.87
CA ILE A 57 -8.81 6.71 4.83
C ILE A 57 -8.66 7.18 3.39
N THR A 58 -7.86 6.47 2.61
CA THR A 58 -7.51 6.85 1.23
C THR A 58 -6.82 5.70 0.52
N VAL A 59 -6.41 5.93 -0.74
CA VAL A 59 -5.48 5.06 -1.46
C VAL A 59 -4.15 5.74 -1.66
N ILE A 60 -3.07 4.95 -1.72
CA ILE A 60 -1.77 5.43 -2.18
C ILE A 60 -1.26 4.55 -3.32
N TYR A 61 -0.52 5.17 -4.24
CA TYR A 61 0.03 4.49 -5.41
C TYR A 61 1.42 3.96 -5.09
N LEU A 62 1.57 2.64 -5.08
CA LEU A 62 2.81 1.97 -4.74
C LEU A 62 3.42 1.30 -5.97
N ARG A 63 4.74 1.45 -6.11
CA ARG A 63 5.49 0.72 -7.14
C ARG A 63 5.56 -0.76 -6.78
N THR A 64 5.47 -1.62 -7.79
CA THR A 64 5.53 -3.07 -7.65
C THR A 64 6.34 -3.68 -8.79
N VAL A 65 6.93 -4.85 -8.56
CA VAL A 65 7.60 -5.67 -9.59
C VAL A 65 6.61 -6.60 -10.29
N VAL A 66 5.61 -7.08 -9.55
CA VAL A 66 4.55 -7.96 -10.05
C VAL A 66 3.33 -7.13 -10.46
N PRO A 67 2.43 -7.66 -11.32
CA PRO A 67 1.19 -6.99 -11.68
C PRO A 67 0.38 -6.56 -10.43
N PRO A 68 -0.29 -5.40 -10.44
CA PRO A 68 -1.10 -4.93 -9.31
C PRO A 68 -2.12 -5.96 -8.79
N ASP A 69 -2.72 -6.73 -9.70
CA ASP A 69 -3.71 -7.77 -9.38
C ASP A 69 -3.22 -8.79 -8.35
N HIS A 70 -1.91 -9.09 -8.35
CA HIS A 70 -1.28 -9.96 -7.36
C HIS A 70 -1.50 -9.46 -5.93
N TRP A 71 -1.40 -8.15 -5.72
CA TRP A 71 -1.58 -7.53 -4.41
C TRP A 71 -3.05 -7.29 -4.08
N ILE A 72 -3.87 -7.01 -5.09
CA ILE A 72 -5.33 -6.89 -4.96
C ILE A 72 -5.92 -8.21 -4.46
N LEU A 73 -5.62 -9.32 -5.15
CA LEU A 73 -6.15 -10.66 -4.82
C LEU A 73 -5.69 -11.17 -3.45
N ARG A 74 -4.53 -10.70 -2.98
CA ARG A 74 -4.01 -11.03 -1.64
C ARG A 74 -4.54 -10.12 -0.54
N GLY A 75 -5.36 -9.13 -0.87
CA GLY A 75 -5.89 -8.16 0.08
C GLY A 75 -4.77 -7.44 0.81
N VAL A 76 -3.73 -7.00 0.11
CA VAL A 76 -2.72 -6.13 0.74
C VAL A 76 -3.35 -4.77 1.06
N ALA A 77 -2.99 -4.20 2.20
CA ALA A 77 -3.43 -2.86 2.58
C ALA A 77 -2.41 -2.26 3.55
N LEU A 78 -2.44 -0.93 3.68
CA LEU A 78 -1.69 -0.23 4.71
C LEU A 78 -2.57 0.03 5.92
N LEU A 79 -1.93 -0.04 7.08
CA LEU A 79 -2.56 0.19 8.37
C LEU A 79 -1.81 1.31 9.09
N CYS A 80 -2.51 2.34 9.52
CA CYS A 80 -1.93 3.39 10.37
C CYS A 80 -1.67 2.90 11.79
N ASP A 81 -2.52 1.98 12.27
CA ASP A 81 -2.39 1.32 13.56
C ASP A 81 -2.64 -0.18 13.39
N ILE A 82 -1.82 -0.98 14.05
CA ILE A 82 -1.91 -2.45 14.06
C ILE A 82 -2.64 -2.99 15.30
N LYS A 83 -3.06 -2.11 16.21
CA LYS A 83 -3.85 -2.45 17.40
C LYS A 83 -5.35 -2.39 17.14
#